data_AF-A0A1X7IAW4-F1
#
_entry.id   AF-A0A1X7IAW4-F1
#
_cell.length_a   1.000
_cell.length_b   1.000
_cell.length_c   1.000
_cell.angle_alpha   90.00
_cell.angle_beta   90.00
_cell.angle_gamma   90.00
#
_symmetry.space_group_name_H-M   'P 1'
#
loop_
_entity.id
_entity.type
_entity.pdbx_description
1 polymer ?
#
loop_
_entity_poly.entity_id
_entity_poly.type
_entity_poly.pdbx_seq_one_letter_code
_entity_poly.pdbx_strand_id
1 'polypeptide(L)'
;MNSSRAKLRDEVYTQMMCAQARLSKDQNTQMGAVLVSADGRVISTGYNGAPAGFDDETVPYTREKQLLAYDLLDADSGELLSHHEFEANKYPFMVHAEINALHYARGKVPPGSKLYVIGFPCERCSLDISLSGVAEVFVTKDDYDPKSTLNNSRDTAYYMFAQAGIIVTLCGKRIKPVVSKPEKK
;
A
#
# COMPACT_ATOMS: atom_id res chain seq x y z
N MET A 1 15.64 -27.27 -3.21
CA MET A 1 14.49 -27.36 -2.29
C MET A 1 13.19 -27.02 -3.02
N ASN A 2 12.38 -28.05 -3.26
CA ASN A 2 10.93 -28.07 -3.52
C ASN A 2 10.24 -26.81 -4.10
N SER A 3 10.33 -26.61 -5.43
CA SER A 3 9.53 -25.63 -6.21
C SER A 3 8.04 -25.67 -5.84
N SER A 4 7.51 -26.85 -5.52
CA SER A 4 6.13 -27.07 -5.06
C SER A 4 5.78 -26.33 -3.75
N ARG A 5 6.68 -26.29 -2.74
CA ARG A 5 6.38 -25.64 -1.45
C ARG A 5 6.47 -24.12 -1.52
N ALA A 6 7.39 -23.59 -2.32
CA ALA A 6 7.49 -22.15 -2.55
C ALA A 6 6.24 -21.64 -3.25
N LYS A 7 5.80 -22.32 -4.32
CA LYS A 7 4.57 -21.99 -5.02
C LYS A 7 3.33 -22.05 -4.11
N LEU A 8 3.22 -23.10 -3.28
CA LEU A 8 2.13 -23.20 -2.30
C LEU A 8 2.14 -22.04 -1.30
N ARG A 9 3.32 -21.61 -0.84
CA ARG A 9 3.43 -20.43 0.04
C ARG A 9 2.94 -19.16 -0.65
N ASP A 10 3.37 -18.92 -1.89
CA ASP A 10 2.92 -17.75 -2.66
C ASP A 10 1.40 -17.75 -2.86
N GLU A 11 0.80 -18.92 -3.12
CA GLU A 11 -0.65 -19.10 -3.20
C GLU A 11 -1.35 -18.78 -1.87
N VAL A 12 -0.82 -19.27 -0.75
CA VAL A 12 -1.35 -18.98 0.59
C VAL A 12 -1.27 -17.49 0.92
N TYR A 13 -0.12 -16.84 0.68
CA TYR A 13 0.02 -15.40 0.94
C TYR A 13 -0.90 -14.57 0.04
N THR A 14 -1.10 -14.99 -1.21
CA THR A 14 -2.07 -14.39 -2.11
C THR A 14 -3.50 -14.50 -1.56
N GLN A 15 -3.89 -15.65 -1.05
CA GLN A 15 -5.20 -15.83 -0.40
C GLN A 15 -5.35 -14.96 0.86
N MET A 16 -4.32 -14.90 1.70
CA MET A 16 -4.31 -14.04 2.90
C MET A 16 -4.51 -12.58 2.55
N MET A 17 -3.77 -12.09 1.56
CA MET A 17 -3.87 -10.73 1.05
C MET A 17 -5.28 -10.41 0.53
N CYS A 18 -5.87 -11.30 -0.28
CA CYS A 18 -7.24 -11.15 -0.75
C CYS A 18 -8.28 -11.19 0.38
N ALA A 19 -8.02 -11.94 1.45
CA ALA A 19 -8.87 -11.94 2.63
C ALA A 19 -8.78 -10.61 3.40
N GLN A 20 -7.58 -10.05 3.55
CA GLN A 20 -7.36 -8.75 4.20
C GLN A 20 -8.07 -7.62 3.45
N ALA A 21 -8.05 -7.63 2.11
CA ALA A 21 -8.73 -6.61 1.31
C ALA A 21 -10.24 -6.49 1.62
N ARG A 22 -10.89 -7.56 2.10
CA ARG A 22 -12.32 -7.56 2.47
C ARG A 22 -12.64 -6.69 3.68
N LEU A 23 -11.62 -6.31 4.46
CA LEU A 23 -11.77 -5.42 5.62
C LEU A 23 -11.80 -3.93 5.22
N SER A 24 -11.44 -3.61 3.97
CA SER A 24 -11.49 -2.25 3.44
C SER A 24 -12.92 -1.72 3.39
N LYS A 25 -13.11 -0.51 3.93
CA LYS A 25 -14.37 0.25 3.86
C LYS A 25 -14.45 1.17 2.64
N ASP A 26 -13.39 1.22 1.83
CA ASP A 26 -13.38 1.96 0.57
C ASP A 26 -14.42 1.38 -0.39
N GLN A 27 -15.35 2.21 -0.85
CA GLN A 27 -16.48 1.76 -1.68
C GLN A 27 -16.10 1.45 -3.13
N ASN A 28 -14.91 1.85 -3.59
CA ASN A 28 -14.50 1.72 -4.98
C ASN A 28 -13.34 0.74 -5.17
N THR A 29 -12.48 0.55 -4.17
CA THR A 29 -11.23 -0.21 -4.35
C THR A 29 -10.83 -0.93 -3.07
N GLN A 30 -10.70 -2.25 -3.15
CA GLN A 30 -10.28 -3.08 -2.02
C GLN A 30 -8.90 -3.68 -2.30
N MET A 31 -7.92 -3.24 -1.51
CA MET A 31 -6.52 -3.62 -1.62
C MET A 31 -6.09 -4.33 -0.33
N GLY A 32 -5.26 -5.35 -0.48
CA GLY A 32 -4.65 -6.06 0.63
C GLY A 32 -3.15 -6.17 0.44
N ALA A 33 -2.44 -6.34 1.55
CA ALA A 33 -1.02 -6.56 1.59
C ALA A 33 -0.64 -7.57 2.70
N VAL A 34 0.42 -8.35 2.46
CA VAL A 34 1.00 -9.27 3.44
C VAL A 34 2.52 -9.13 3.41
N LEU A 35 3.11 -8.79 4.55
CA LEU A 35 4.55 -8.70 4.72
C LEU A 35 5.07 -10.00 5.33
N VAL A 36 6.08 -10.60 4.69
CA VAL A 36 6.61 -11.91 5.04
C VAL A 36 8.12 -11.83 5.19
N SER A 37 8.69 -12.40 6.25
CA SER A 37 10.13 -12.50 6.45
C SER A 37 10.79 -13.46 5.46
N ALA A 38 12.12 -13.38 5.34
CA ALA A 38 12.91 -14.24 4.43
C ALA A 38 12.74 -15.76 4.70
N ASP A 39 12.47 -16.17 5.94
CA ASP A 39 12.21 -17.56 6.32
C ASP A 39 10.74 -18.01 6.08
N GLY A 40 9.88 -17.09 5.65
CA GLY A 40 8.48 -17.34 5.31
C GLY A 40 7.51 -17.24 6.48
N ARG A 41 7.80 -16.43 7.51
CA ARG A 41 6.84 -16.09 8.55
C ARG A 41 6.12 -14.80 8.18
N VAL A 42 4.80 -14.77 8.38
CA VAL A 42 4.04 -13.53 8.22
C VAL A 42 4.42 -12.59 9.35
N ILE A 43 4.87 -11.39 9.01
CA ILE A 43 5.24 -10.34 9.96
C ILE A 43 4.00 -9.51 10.29
N SER A 44 3.31 -9.05 9.25
CA SER A 44 2.14 -8.18 9.36
C SER A 44 1.29 -8.25 8.09
N THR A 45 0.10 -7.68 8.18
CA THR A 45 -0.83 -7.55 7.07
C THR A 45 -1.32 -6.11 6.98
N GLY A 46 -1.91 -5.75 5.84
CA GLY A 46 -2.54 -4.46 5.64
C GLY A 46 -3.68 -4.54 4.65
N TYR A 47 -4.58 -3.57 4.74
CA TYR A 47 -5.61 -3.28 3.75
C TYR A 47 -5.75 -1.76 3.62
N ASN A 48 -6.34 -1.26 2.54
CA ASN A 48 -6.55 0.19 2.40
C ASN A 48 -7.74 0.66 3.26
N GLY A 49 -7.59 1.78 3.95
CA GLY A 49 -8.58 2.27 4.91
C GLY A 49 -8.16 3.60 5.53
N ALA A 50 -9.03 4.18 6.36
CA ALA A 50 -8.61 5.27 7.23
C ALA A 50 -7.57 4.79 8.25
N PRO A 51 -6.78 5.71 8.84
CA PRO A 51 -5.94 5.40 9.98
C PRO A 51 -6.74 4.74 11.11
N ALA A 52 -6.11 3.85 11.86
CA ALA A 52 -6.76 3.21 13.00
C ALA A 52 -7.20 4.25 14.04
N GLY A 53 -8.43 4.10 14.54
CA GLY A 53 -9.04 5.01 15.52
C GLY A 53 -9.85 6.14 14.92
N PHE A 54 -9.85 6.30 13.59
CA PHE A 54 -10.77 7.23 12.93
C PHE A 54 -12.20 6.70 13.03
N ASP A 55 -13.16 7.60 13.18
CA ASP A 55 -14.59 7.25 13.19
C ASP A 55 -15.08 7.00 11.76
N ASP A 56 -15.41 5.75 11.48
CA ASP A 56 -15.83 5.30 10.16
C ASP A 56 -17.15 5.91 9.69
N GLU A 57 -17.97 6.47 10.59
CA GLU A 57 -19.20 7.18 10.21
C GLU A 57 -18.93 8.61 9.72
N THR A 58 -17.74 9.16 10.00
CA THR A 58 -17.36 10.54 9.64
C THR A 58 -16.35 10.63 8.49
N VAL A 59 -15.69 9.51 8.16
CA VAL A 59 -14.73 9.44 7.05
C VAL A 59 -15.45 9.32 5.70
N PRO A 60 -15.16 10.17 4.70
CA PRO A 60 -15.80 10.11 3.39
C PRO A 60 -15.17 9.03 2.51
N TYR A 61 -15.59 7.76 2.63
CA TYR A 61 -15.02 6.61 1.90
C TYR A 61 -15.28 6.56 0.37
N THR A 62 -15.69 7.67 -0.24
CA THR A 62 -16.07 7.75 -1.66
C THR A 62 -15.17 8.72 -2.45
N ARG A 63 -15.29 8.71 -3.79
CA ARG A 63 -14.49 9.60 -4.67
C ARG A 63 -15.12 10.97 -4.83
N GLU A 64 -16.43 11.03 -4.64
CA GLU A 64 -17.25 12.24 -4.64
C GLU A 64 -16.91 13.07 -3.40
N LYS A 65 -16.88 14.40 -3.56
CA LYS A 65 -16.72 15.29 -2.42
C LYS A 65 -17.96 15.26 -1.55
N GLN A 66 -17.75 15.31 -0.25
CA GLN A 66 -18.78 15.41 0.78
C GLN A 66 -18.49 16.63 1.64
N LEU A 67 -19.54 17.28 2.15
CA LEU A 67 -19.40 18.33 3.14
C LEU A 67 -19.06 17.67 4.49
N LEU A 68 -17.95 18.08 5.08
CA LEU A 68 -17.47 17.63 6.37
C LEU A 68 -17.40 18.82 7.32
N ALA A 69 -17.51 18.55 8.62
CA ALA A 69 -17.43 19.56 9.66
C ALA A 69 -16.58 19.12 10.83
N TYR A 70 -15.98 20.07 11.51
CA TYR A 70 -15.33 19.86 12.80
C TYR A 70 -15.50 21.10 13.68
N ASP A 71 -15.54 20.87 14.99
CA ASP A 71 -15.62 21.91 16.01
C ASP A 71 -14.28 22.02 16.73
N LEU A 72 -13.83 23.25 16.94
CA LEU A 72 -12.73 23.53 17.86
C LEU A 72 -13.32 23.82 19.23
N LEU A 73 -12.99 22.96 20.19
CA LEU A 73 -13.37 23.12 21.59
C LEU A 73 -12.16 23.54 22.41
N ASP A 74 -12.38 24.38 23.42
CA ASP A 74 -11.38 24.62 24.46
C ASP A 74 -11.15 23.33 25.24
N ALA A 75 -9.89 22.91 25.35
CA ALA A 75 -9.56 21.58 25.87
C ALA A 75 -9.83 21.43 27.38
N ASP A 76 -9.82 22.53 28.14
CA ASP A 76 -9.99 22.51 29.59
C ASP A 76 -11.46 22.68 29.98
N SER A 77 -12.18 23.60 29.33
CA SER A 77 -13.57 23.91 29.64
C SER A 77 -14.59 23.13 28.80
N GLY A 78 -14.18 22.63 27.63
CA GLY A 78 -15.08 22.03 26.65
C GLY A 78 -15.95 23.05 25.89
N GLU A 79 -15.71 24.34 26.06
CA GLU A 79 -16.47 25.39 25.38
C GLU A 79 -16.21 25.39 23.87
N LEU A 80 -17.25 25.59 23.07
CA LEU A 80 -17.13 25.73 21.62
C LEU A 80 -16.43 27.05 21.27
N LEU A 81 -15.24 26.95 20.68
CA LEU A 81 -14.49 28.10 20.20
C LEU A 81 -14.94 28.52 18.80
N SER A 82 -15.10 27.55 17.90
CA SER A 82 -15.54 27.80 16.52
C SER A 82 -15.99 26.52 15.80
N HIS A 83 -16.87 26.70 14.83
CA HIS A 83 -17.35 25.65 13.92
C HIS A 83 -16.76 25.87 12.52
N HIS A 84 -16.32 24.79 11.87
CA HIS A 84 -15.72 24.85 10.53
C HIS A 84 -16.30 23.77 9.63
N GLU A 85 -16.57 24.15 8.38
CA GLU A 85 -17.03 23.23 7.34
C GLU A 85 -16.06 23.27 6.14
N PHE A 86 -15.89 22.13 5.48
CA PHE A 86 -15.09 22.02 4.27
C PHE A 86 -15.52 20.83 3.41
N GLU A 87 -15.15 20.84 2.13
CA GLU A 87 -15.41 19.71 1.23
C GLU A 87 -14.16 18.87 1.03
N ALA A 88 -14.30 17.56 1.19
CA ALA A 88 -13.26 16.60 0.82
C ALA A 88 -13.86 15.28 0.35
N ASN A 89 -13.05 14.48 -0.35
CA ASN A 89 -13.36 13.08 -0.68
C ASN A 89 -12.39 12.17 0.07
N LYS A 90 -12.37 10.86 -0.23
CA LYS A 90 -11.55 9.90 0.53
C LYS A 90 -10.04 10.17 0.51
N TYR A 91 -9.49 10.65 -0.60
CA TYR A 91 -8.06 10.54 -0.87
C TYR A 91 -7.13 11.09 0.22
N PRO A 92 -7.42 12.21 0.90
CA PRO A 92 -6.59 12.72 2.00
C PRO A 92 -6.63 11.86 3.26
N PHE A 93 -7.66 11.04 3.43
CA PHE A 93 -7.92 10.25 4.64
C PHE A 93 -7.57 8.78 4.50
N MET A 94 -7.17 8.32 3.30
CA MET A 94 -6.90 6.91 3.04
C MET A 94 -5.41 6.59 3.17
N VAL A 95 -5.12 5.51 3.89
CA VAL A 95 -3.82 4.85 3.91
C VAL A 95 -3.87 3.62 3.01
N HIS A 96 -2.82 3.43 2.20
CA HIS A 96 -2.69 2.29 1.31
C HIS A 96 -2.33 1.01 2.08
N ALA A 97 -2.68 -0.15 1.50
CA ALA A 97 -2.49 -1.45 2.16
C ALA A 97 -1.00 -1.74 2.45
N GLU A 98 -0.12 -1.33 1.54
CA GLU A 98 1.33 -1.46 1.62
C GLU A 98 1.87 -0.73 2.86
N ILE A 99 1.44 0.52 3.04
CA ILE A 99 1.86 1.36 4.17
C ILE A 99 1.34 0.76 5.48
N ASN A 100 0.09 0.32 5.53
CA ASN A 100 -0.46 -0.33 6.71
C ASN A 100 0.34 -1.61 7.06
N ALA A 101 0.68 -2.44 6.08
CA ALA A 101 1.50 -3.63 6.33
C ALA A 101 2.88 -3.26 6.90
N LEU A 102 3.56 -2.25 6.34
CA LEU A 102 4.85 -1.79 6.86
C LEU A 102 4.74 -1.18 8.26
N HIS A 103 3.72 -0.36 8.51
CA HIS A 103 3.50 0.33 9.78
C HIS A 103 3.21 -0.67 10.91
N TYR A 104 2.38 -1.68 10.66
CA TYR A 104 2.02 -2.68 11.66
C TYR A 104 3.04 -3.80 11.85
N ALA A 105 4.17 -3.78 11.13
CA ALA A 105 5.28 -4.70 11.36
C ALA A 105 5.91 -4.54 12.77
N ARG A 106 5.63 -3.43 13.48
CA ARG A 106 6.07 -3.14 14.86
C ARG A 106 7.58 -3.33 15.04
N GLY A 107 8.35 -2.44 14.42
CA GLY A 107 9.81 -2.43 14.47
C GLY A 107 10.42 -2.37 13.06
N LYS A 108 11.73 -2.63 12.96
CA LYS A 108 12.41 -2.66 11.67
C LYS A 108 12.04 -3.94 10.92
N VAL A 109 11.61 -3.81 9.66
CA VAL A 109 11.36 -4.97 8.80
C VAL A 109 12.69 -5.74 8.59
N PRO A 110 12.74 -7.05 8.86
CA PRO A 110 13.96 -7.83 8.67
C PRO A 110 14.44 -7.78 7.21
N PRO A 111 15.75 -7.59 6.95
CA PRO A 111 16.28 -7.60 5.59
C PRO A 111 15.93 -8.89 4.84
N GLY A 112 15.59 -8.77 3.56
CA GLY A 112 15.19 -9.92 2.73
C GLY A 112 13.71 -10.28 2.83
N SER A 113 12.91 -9.49 3.55
CA SER A 113 11.46 -9.65 3.60
C SER A 113 10.81 -9.42 2.23
N LYS A 114 9.64 -10.02 2.03
CA LYS A 114 8.83 -9.89 0.82
C LYS A 114 7.49 -9.25 1.15
N LEU A 115 7.02 -8.38 0.27
CA LEU A 115 5.71 -7.76 0.39
C LEU A 115 4.80 -8.25 -0.74
N TYR A 116 3.70 -8.91 -0.40
CA TYR A 116 2.66 -9.35 -1.34
C TYR A 116 1.56 -8.30 -1.37
N VAL A 117 1.17 -7.84 -2.56
CA VAL A 117 0.18 -6.77 -2.79
C VAL A 117 -0.73 -7.10 -3.97
N ILE A 118 -2.00 -6.67 -3.90
CA ILE A 118 -2.98 -7.00 -4.95
C ILE A 118 -2.58 -6.35 -6.27
N GLY A 119 -2.47 -5.03 -6.27
CA GLY A 119 -2.07 -4.21 -7.41
C GLY A 119 -0.70 -3.56 -7.19
N PHE A 120 -0.20 -2.91 -8.23
CA PHE A 120 1.14 -2.35 -8.22
C PHE A 120 1.24 -1.16 -7.24
N PRO A 121 2.29 -1.05 -6.39
CA PRO A 121 2.40 0.05 -5.45
C PRO A 121 2.57 1.41 -6.14
N CYS A 122 1.92 2.45 -5.60
CA CYS A 122 2.13 3.82 -6.10
C CYS A 122 3.53 4.35 -5.77
N GLU A 123 3.89 5.52 -6.31
CA GLU A 123 5.19 6.15 -6.10
C GLU A 123 5.48 6.45 -4.63
N ARG A 124 4.46 6.83 -3.86
CA ARG A 124 4.61 7.09 -2.41
C ARG A 124 4.86 5.81 -1.64
N CYS A 125 4.06 4.76 -1.87
CA CYS A 125 4.28 3.46 -1.23
C CYS A 125 5.63 2.87 -1.59
N SER A 126 6.08 3.07 -2.83
CA SER A 126 7.36 2.56 -3.31
C SER A 126 8.57 3.20 -2.62
N LEU A 127 8.46 4.47 -2.19
CA LEU A 127 9.47 5.09 -1.34
C LEU A 127 9.57 4.40 0.02
N ASP A 128 8.45 4.23 0.73
CA ASP A 128 8.44 3.59 2.05
C ASP A 128 8.90 2.12 1.98
N ILE A 129 8.48 1.40 0.94
CA ILE A 129 8.94 0.03 0.67
C ILE A 129 10.46 0.02 0.49
N SER A 130 11.01 0.96 -0.28
CA SER A 130 12.46 1.07 -0.54
C SER A 130 13.28 1.36 0.72
N LEU A 131 12.68 1.98 1.74
CA LEU A 131 13.32 2.27 3.03
C LEU A 131 13.15 1.15 4.06
N SER A 132 12.20 0.23 3.85
CA SER A 132 11.77 -0.71 4.89
C SER A 132 12.72 -1.88 5.13
N GLY A 133 13.42 -2.38 4.10
CA GLY A 133 14.16 -3.65 4.14
C GLY A 133 13.50 -4.79 3.36
N VAL A 134 12.38 -4.51 2.69
CA VAL A 134 11.80 -5.39 1.66
C VAL A 134 12.78 -5.56 0.50
N ALA A 135 12.97 -6.81 0.07
CA ALA A 135 13.83 -7.18 -1.06
C ALA A 135 13.04 -7.64 -2.29
N GLU A 136 11.77 -7.98 -2.13
CA GLU A 136 10.90 -8.42 -3.22
C GLU A 136 9.45 -7.98 -3.00
N VAL A 137 8.85 -7.34 -4.02
CA VAL A 137 7.44 -7.00 -4.06
C VAL A 137 6.73 -7.95 -5.02
N PHE A 138 5.77 -8.72 -4.51
CA PHE A 138 4.97 -9.67 -5.27
C PHE A 138 3.60 -9.05 -5.57
N VAL A 139 3.30 -8.84 -6.85
CA VAL A 139 2.09 -8.18 -7.33
C VAL A 139 1.24 -9.19 -8.10
N THR A 140 -0.02 -9.35 -7.70
CA THR A 140 -0.91 -10.39 -8.28
C THR A 140 -1.75 -9.92 -9.46
N LYS A 141 -1.98 -8.60 -9.58
CA LYS A 141 -2.78 -7.99 -10.63
C LYS A 141 -1.94 -6.95 -11.36
N ASP A 142 -1.88 -7.08 -12.68
CA ASP A 142 -1.32 -6.05 -13.56
C ASP A 142 -2.47 -5.23 -14.15
N ASP A 143 -2.65 -4.01 -13.64
CA ASP A 143 -3.65 -3.04 -14.08
C ASP A 143 -3.06 -1.95 -15.00
N TYR A 144 -1.92 -2.25 -15.65
CA TYR A 144 -1.30 -1.34 -16.60
C TYR A 144 -2.24 -1.03 -17.77
N ASP A 145 -2.53 0.26 -17.94
CA ASP A 145 -3.22 0.79 -19.12
C ASP A 145 -2.33 1.83 -19.78
N PRO A 146 -1.87 1.62 -21.03
CA PRO A 146 -1.01 2.56 -21.76
C PRO A 146 -1.56 3.99 -21.86
N LYS A 147 -2.88 4.18 -21.72
CA LYS A 147 -3.55 5.49 -21.80
C LYS A 147 -3.73 6.15 -20.44
N SER A 148 -3.41 5.46 -19.36
CA SER A 148 -3.59 5.95 -18.00
C SER A 148 -2.54 6.98 -17.62
N THR A 149 -2.98 8.06 -16.97
CA THR A 149 -2.09 9.04 -16.35
C THR A 149 -1.33 8.47 -15.14
N LEU A 150 -1.77 7.31 -14.62
CA LEU A 150 -1.11 6.62 -13.50
C LEU A 150 0.20 5.92 -13.92
N ASN A 151 0.50 5.82 -15.21
CA ASN A 151 1.74 5.18 -15.67
C ASN A 151 2.99 5.89 -15.14
N ASN A 152 2.95 7.22 -14.99
CA ASN A 152 4.06 7.97 -14.39
C ASN A 152 4.35 7.51 -12.94
N SER A 153 3.30 7.18 -12.17
CA SER A 153 3.44 6.66 -10.80
C SER A 153 4.14 5.30 -10.81
N ARG A 154 3.69 4.40 -11.70
CA ARG A 154 4.26 3.06 -11.87
C ARG A 154 5.71 3.08 -12.34
N ASP A 155 6.04 3.92 -13.31
CA ASP A 155 7.42 4.06 -13.82
C ASP A 155 8.34 4.63 -12.74
N THR A 156 7.86 5.61 -11.98
CA THR A 156 8.57 6.17 -10.83
C THR A 156 8.83 5.09 -9.78
N ALA A 157 7.83 4.27 -9.46
CA ALA A 157 7.98 3.15 -8.54
C ALA A 157 8.98 2.09 -9.04
N TYR A 158 8.93 1.70 -10.32
CA TYR A 158 9.94 0.82 -10.91
C TYR A 158 11.36 1.41 -10.82
N TYR A 159 11.50 2.71 -11.06
CA TYR A 159 12.77 3.40 -10.94
C TYR A 159 13.30 3.38 -9.50
N MET A 160 12.44 3.63 -8.51
CA MET A 160 12.79 3.52 -7.08
C MET A 160 13.22 2.11 -6.72
N PHE A 161 12.47 1.09 -7.16
CA PHE A 161 12.85 -0.31 -6.94
C PHE A 161 14.17 -0.68 -7.62
N ALA A 162 14.46 -0.12 -8.79
CA ALA A 162 15.75 -0.28 -9.46
C ALA A 162 16.90 0.30 -8.63
N GLN A 163 16.72 1.49 -8.04
CA GLN A 163 17.70 2.14 -7.17
C GLN A 163 17.92 1.34 -5.87
N ALA A 164 16.84 0.82 -5.28
CA ALA A 164 16.88 0.05 -4.04
C ALA A 164 17.31 -1.42 -4.21
N GLY A 165 17.43 -1.90 -5.46
CA GLY A 165 17.74 -3.30 -5.75
C GLY A 165 16.60 -4.26 -5.42
N ILE A 166 15.36 -3.77 -5.40
CA ILE A 166 14.16 -4.55 -5.09
C ILE A 166 13.69 -5.32 -6.32
N ILE A 167 13.43 -6.61 -6.15
CA ILE A 167 12.84 -7.46 -7.18
C ILE A 167 11.32 -7.24 -7.22
N VAL A 168 10.75 -7.22 -8.41
CA VAL A 168 9.30 -7.18 -8.59
C VAL A 168 8.85 -8.50 -9.21
N THR A 169 8.02 -9.27 -8.52
CA THR A 169 7.35 -10.42 -9.11
C THR A 169 5.94 -10.01 -9.50
N LEU A 170 5.72 -9.72 -10.79
CA LEU A 170 4.45 -9.26 -11.33
C LEU A 170 3.74 -10.40 -12.07
N CYS A 171 2.58 -10.81 -11.59
CA CYS A 171 1.77 -11.88 -12.19
C CYS A 171 2.59 -13.16 -12.46
N GLY A 172 3.48 -13.52 -11.53
CA GLY A 172 4.38 -14.67 -11.62
C GLY A 172 5.68 -14.43 -12.41
N LYS A 173 5.84 -13.29 -13.08
CA LYS A 173 7.09 -12.91 -13.75
C LYS A 173 8.00 -12.18 -12.78
N ARG A 174 9.16 -12.77 -12.48
CA ARG A 174 10.19 -12.17 -11.63
C ARG A 174 11.05 -11.19 -12.45
N ILE A 175 10.97 -9.91 -12.12
CA ILE A 175 11.56 -8.78 -12.82
C ILE A 175 12.62 -8.16 -11.91
N LYS A 176 13.82 -7.93 -12.44
CA LYS A 176 14.86 -7.14 -11.79
C LYS A 176 14.93 -5.77 -12.49
N PRO A 177 14.31 -4.72 -11.94
CA PRO A 177 14.45 -3.38 -12.48
C PRO A 177 15.92 -2.94 -12.42
N VAL A 178 16.38 -2.24 -13.44
CA VAL A 178 17.75 -1.70 -13.53
C VAL A 178 17.69 -0.27 -14.04
N VAL A 179 18.49 0.61 -13.42
CA VAL A 179 18.63 1.99 -13.89
C VAL A 179 19.53 1.99 -15.12
N SER A 180 19.00 2.42 -16.26
CA SER A 180 19.78 2.72 -17.46
C SER A 180 20.06 4.22 -17.56
N LYS A 181 21.16 4.58 -18.20
CA LYS A 181 21.40 5.97 -18.61
C LYS A 181 20.58 6.23 -19.88
N PRO A 182 19.89 7.38 -20.00
CA PRO A 182 19.27 7.75 -21.26
C PRO A 182 20.34 7.84 -22.35
N GLU A 183 20.02 7.35 -23.55
CA GLU A 183 20.87 7.53 -24.72
C GLU A 183 21.07 9.04 -24.93
N LYS A 184 22.32 9.47 -25.02
CA LYS A 184 22.63 10.85 -25.40
C LYS A 184 22.13 11.03 -26.83
N LYS A 185 21.14 11.88 -27.04
CA LYS A 185 20.81 12.39 -28.37
C LYS A 185 21.95 13.28 -28.89
#